data_AF-A0A972RH81-F1
#
_entry.id   AF-A0A972RH81-F1
#
_cell.length_a   1.000
_cell.length_b   1.000
_cell.length_c   1.000
_cell.angle_alpha   90.00
_cell.angle_beta   90.00
_cell.angle_gamma   90.00
#
_symmetry.space_group_name_H-M   'P 1'
#
loop_
_entity.id
_entity.type
_entity.pdbx_description
1 polymer ?
#
loop_
_entity_poly.entity_id
_entity_poly.type
_entity_poly.pdbx_seq_one_letter_code
_entity_poly.pdbx_strand_id
1 'polypeptide(L)'
;MGGQNQKDRWDKFNIFVPIISALLLIGFGAMASTSIQDAIKERQVEVYSGQAMQELLTLLMSKETKFDKFEASAYALAAFGPVAALPLIKVIDTHSDYKKRNVARDALLLQASLGNSKTACAALTIAIGKHSKVFNWKTHQSAIELIGSLKCEGAVEEIEDYLDFFKKIELAPSGDLKKHSLEVMKTITREHEFEELNQEQIDKGILNLCNTIKNLDRLQKRTREEKDRCPADVAS
;
A
#
# COMPACT_ATOMS: atom_id res chain seq x y z
N MET A 1 -26.51 25.41 -17.57
CA MET A 1 -25.52 24.88 -18.53
C MET A 1 -24.15 25.28 -18.02
N GLY A 2 -23.24 24.31 -17.80
CA GLY A 2 -21.89 24.57 -17.33
C GLY A 2 -21.36 23.43 -16.46
N GLY A 3 -21.03 22.29 -17.09
CA GLY A 3 -20.35 21.17 -16.45
C GLY A 3 -19.05 20.89 -17.22
N GLN A 4 -17.92 21.31 -16.67
CA GLN A 4 -16.59 20.94 -17.15
C GLN A 4 -15.67 20.65 -15.97
N ASN A 5 -14.78 19.68 -16.22
CA ASN A 5 -13.53 19.35 -15.52
C ASN A 5 -13.52 18.20 -14.49
N GLN A 6 -13.45 16.98 -15.03
CA GLN A 6 -12.71 15.85 -14.44
C GLN A 6 -11.77 15.21 -15.48
N LYS A 7 -10.89 15.98 -16.13
CA LYS A 7 -10.04 15.49 -17.24
C LYS A 7 -8.53 15.39 -16.98
N ASP A 8 -8.02 15.67 -15.78
CA ASP A 8 -6.56 15.91 -15.64
C ASP A 8 -5.74 14.83 -14.91
N ARG A 9 -6.35 13.69 -14.53
CA ARG A 9 -5.63 12.68 -13.72
C ARG A 9 -5.13 11.46 -14.48
N TRP A 10 -5.77 11.08 -15.59
CA TRP A 10 -5.36 9.91 -16.38
C TRP A 10 -4.13 10.16 -17.27
N ASP A 11 -3.98 11.36 -17.84
CA ASP A 11 -2.84 11.67 -18.73
C ASP A 11 -1.48 11.67 -18.01
N LYS A 12 -1.46 11.90 -16.69
CA LYS A 12 -0.23 11.85 -15.89
C LYS A 12 0.27 10.42 -15.63
N PHE A 13 -0.60 9.41 -15.70
CA PHE A 13 -0.20 8.00 -15.48
C PHE A 13 0.36 7.33 -16.74
N ASN A 14 -0.04 7.78 -17.94
CA ASN A 14 0.54 7.29 -19.21
C ASN A 14 2.05 7.58 -19.35
N ILE A 15 2.60 8.49 -18.55
CA ILE A 15 4.05 8.79 -18.53
C ILE A 15 4.85 7.70 -17.78
N PHE A 16 4.26 6.97 -16.83
CA PHE A 16 4.98 5.97 -16.02
C PHE A 16 4.85 4.53 -16.50
N VAL A 17 3.83 4.22 -17.32
CA VAL A 17 3.61 2.89 -17.92
C VAL A 17 4.82 2.37 -18.75
N PRO A 18 5.54 3.18 -19.55
CA PRO A 18 6.67 2.66 -20.33
C PRO A 18 7.92 2.32 -19.49
N ILE A 19 8.09 2.90 -18.30
CA ILE A 19 9.31 2.69 -17.49
C ILE A 19 9.29 1.33 -16.76
N ILE A 20 8.12 0.89 -16.30
CA ILE A 20 7.96 -0.44 -15.67
C ILE A 20 8.19 -1.56 -16.70
N SER A 21 7.79 -1.33 -17.95
CA SER A 21 7.96 -2.30 -19.04
C SER A 21 9.43 -2.48 -19.46
N ALA A 22 10.26 -1.43 -19.38
CA ALA A 22 11.66 -1.49 -19.80
C ALA A 22 12.58 -2.22 -18.79
N LEU A 23 12.31 -2.10 -17.49
CA LEU A 23 13.11 -2.76 -16.44
C LEU A 23 12.90 -4.28 -16.38
N LEU A 24 11.74 -4.79 -16.83
CA LEU A 24 11.48 -6.23 -16.91
C LEU A 24 12.19 -6.90 -18.10
N LEU A 25 12.48 -6.17 -19.19
CA LEU A 25 13.05 -6.75 -20.41
C LEU A 25 14.58 -6.92 -20.39
N ILE A 26 15.31 -6.13 -19.59
CA ILE A 26 16.79 -6.13 -19.60
C ILE A 26 17.37 -7.21 -18.66
N GLY A 27 16.62 -7.68 -17.66
CA GLY A 27 17.07 -8.71 -16.71
C GLY A 27 17.18 -10.13 -17.29
N PHE A 28 16.55 -10.42 -18.42
CA PHE A 28 16.40 -11.78 -18.96
C PHE A 28 17.26 -12.10 -20.20
N GLY A 29 18.09 -11.17 -20.68
CA GLY A 29 18.80 -11.30 -21.95
C GLY A 29 20.02 -12.25 -21.95
N ALA A 30 20.51 -12.71 -20.81
CA ALA A 30 21.84 -13.33 -20.72
C ALA A 30 21.88 -14.87 -20.59
N MET A 31 20.75 -15.60 -20.67
CA MET A 31 20.74 -17.07 -20.49
C MET A 31 19.83 -17.84 -21.47
N ALA A 32 19.92 -17.61 -22.78
CA ALA A 32 19.12 -18.40 -23.73
C ALA A 32 19.88 -18.76 -25.00
N SER A 33 20.40 -19.99 -25.08
CA SER A 33 20.78 -20.60 -26.36
C SER A 33 20.34 -22.07 -26.53
N THR A 34 19.62 -22.71 -25.60
CA THR A 34 19.20 -24.12 -25.79
C THR A 34 17.76 -24.49 -25.36
N SER A 35 16.84 -23.55 -25.08
CA SER A 35 15.46 -23.85 -24.59
C SER A 35 14.31 -23.25 -25.44
N ILE A 36 14.47 -23.15 -26.76
CA ILE A 36 13.60 -22.34 -27.63
C ILE A 36 12.12 -22.79 -27.64
N GLN A 37 11.78 -24.03 -27.29
CA GLN A 37 10.37 -24.49 -27.24
C GLN A 37 9.69 -24.25 -25.87
N ASP A 38 10.43 -24.32 -24.77
CA ASP A 38 9.90 -23.99 -23.43
C ASP A 38 9.79 -22.48 -23.23
N ALA A 39 10.72 -21.70 -23.81
CA ALA A 39 10.73 -20.24 -23.76
C ALA A 39 9.56 -19.58 -24.51
N ILE A 40 8.95 -20.25 -25.51
CA ILE A 40 7.78 -19.71 -26.22
C ILE A 40 6.49 -19.92 -25.40
N LYS A 41 6.39 -21.04 -24.65
CA LYS A 41 5.27 -21.26 -23.73
C LYS A 41 5.32 -20.31 -22.54
N GLU A 42 6.51 -20.07 -21.97
CA GLU A 42 6.66 -19.07 -20.89
C GLU A 42 6.27 -17.66 -21.34
N ARG A 43 6.72 -17.22 -22.54
CA ARG A 43 6.40 -15.88 -23.05
C ARG A 43 4.92 -15.68 -23.39
N GLN A 44 4.21 -16.73 -23.83
CA GLN A 44 2.75 -16.62 -24.05
C GLN A 44 1.97 -16.56 -22.73
N VAL A 45 2.40 -17.30 -21.70
CA VAL A 45 1.79 -17.25 -20.37
C VAL A 45 2.00 -15.87 -19.72
N GLU A 46 3.18 -15.27 -19.90
CA GLU A 46 3.46 -13.92 -19.40
C GLU A 46 2.60 -12.84 -20.08
N VAL A 47 2.48 -12.86 -21.42
CA VAL A 47 1.70 -11.86 -22.16
C VAL A 47 0.19 -11.98 -21.86
N TYR A 48 -0.34 -13.20 -21.79
CA TYR A 48 -1.75 -13.42 -21.46
C TYR A 48 -2.07 -12.99 -20.02
N SER A 49 -1.16 -13.27 -19.09
CA SER A 49 -1.32 -12.86 -17.70
C SER A 49 -1.29 -11.33 -17.55
N GLY A 50 -0.46 -10.63 -18.33
CA GLY A 50 -0.41 -9.17 -18.34
C GLY A 50 -1.73 -8.53 -18.77
N GLN A 51 -2.34 -9.03 -19.85
CA GLN A 51 -3.63 -8.52 -20.34
C GLN A 51 -4.75 -8.79 -19.34
N ALA A 52 -4.84 -10.02 -18.80
CA ALA A 52 -5.85 -10.36 -17.80
C ALA A 52 -5.72 -9.50 -16.54
N MET A 53 -4.50 -9.27 -16.04
CA MET A 53 -4.27 -8.37 -14.91
C MET A 53 -4.67 -6.92 -15.24
N GLN A 54 -4.38 -6.44 -16.44
CA GLN A 54 -4.75 -5.08 -16.86
C GLN A 54 -6.29 -4.91 -16.91
N GLU A 55 -7.02 -5.90 -17.40
CA GLU A 55 -8.49 -5.89 -17.40
C GLU A 55 -9.04 -5.85 -15.97
N LEU A 56 -8.52 -6.70 -15.08
CA LEU A 56 -8.90 -6.71 -13.66
C LEU A 56 -8.59 -5.36 -13.00
N LEU A 57 -7.43 -4.78 -13.27
CA LEU A 57 -7.07 -3.47 -12.74
C LEU A 57 -7.95 -2.35 -13.28
N THR A 58 -8.35 -2.41 -14.54
CA THR A 58 -9.30 -1.45 -15.12
C THR A 58 -10.64 -1.52 -14.38
N LEU A 59 -11.13 -2.73 -14.09
CA LEU A 59 -12.34 -2.93 -13.28
C LEU A 59 -12.17 -2.43 -11.85
N LEU A 60 -11.03 -2.74 -11.22
CA LEU A 60 -10.76 -2.32 -9.85
C LEU A 60 -10.61 -0.79 -9.75
N MET A 61 -10.04 -0.11 -10.74
CA MET A 61 -9.81 1.33 -10.68
C MET A 61 -11.04 2.17 -11.09
N SER A 62 -12.04 1.55 -11.73
CA SER A 62 -13.27 2.24 -12.12
C SER A 62 -14.19 2.51 -10.92
N LYS A 63 -14.64 3.77 -10.79
CA LYS A 63 -15.64 4.17 -9.79
C LYS A 63 -17.02 3.53 -10.07
N GLU A 64 -17.31 3.21 -11.33
CA GLU A 64 -18.59 2.67 -11.80
C GLU A 64 -18.74 1.15 -11.59
N THR A 65 -17.64 0.45 -11.29
CA THR A 65 -17.68 -0.99 -11.06
C THR A 65 -18.54 -1.31 -9.83
N LYS A 66 -19.59 -2.11 -10.05
CA LYS A 66 -20.46 -2.68 -9.00
C LYS A 66 -19.62 -3.46 -7.99
N PHE A 67 -20.04 -3.42 -6.73
CA PHE A 67 -19.29 -4.03 -5.63
C PHE A 67 -18.96 -5.51 -5.86
N ASP A 68 -19.93 -6.35 -6.23
CA ASP A 68 -19.70 -7.79 -6.44
C ASP A 68 -18.66 -8.06 -7.54
N LYS A 69 -18.67 -7.25 -8.61
CA LYS A 69 -17.70 -7.35 -9.70
C LYS A 69 -16.31 -6.87 -9.26
N PHE A 70 -16.26 -5.82 -8.44
CA PHE A 70 -15.02 -5.34 -7.85
C PHE A 70 -14.40 -6.42 -6.94
N GLU A 71 -15.21 -7.04 -6.09
CA GLU A 71 -14.78 -8.10 -5.18
C GLU A 71 -14.24 -9.32 -5.91
N ALA A 72 -15.00 -9.85 -6.88
CA ALA A 72 -14.52 -10.93 -7.72
C ALA A 72 -13.21 -10.58 -8.44
N SER A 73 -13.07 -9.33 -8.92
CA SER A 73 -11.86 -8.88 -9.60
C SER A 73 -10.65 -8.77 -8.67
N ALA A 74 -10.86 -8.36 -7.41
CA ALA A 74 -9.79 -8.23 -6.42
C ALA A 74 -9.21 -9.60 -6.07
N TYR A 75 -10.07 -10.58 -5.82
CA TYR A 75 -9.64 -11.96 -5.54
C TYR A 75 -9.06 -12.66 -6.76
N ALA A 76 -9.61 -12.42 -7.95
CA ALA A 76 -9.01 -12.90 -9.19
C ALA A 76 -7.60 -12.32 -9.37
N LEU A 77 -7.39 -11.04 -9.06
CA LEU A 77 -6.08 -10.41 -9.11
C LEU A 77 -5.12 -11.04 -8.08
N ALA A 78 -5.58 -11.31 -6.85
CA ALA A 78 -4.78 -11.99 -5.83
C ALA A 78 -4.25 -13.37 -6.29
N ALA A 79 -5.01 -14.08 -7.13
CA ALA A 79 -4.61 -15.39 -7.67
C ALA A 79 -3.41 -15.31 -8.63
N PHE A 80 -3.04 -14.12 -9.14
CA PHE A 80 -1.79 -13.93 -9.89
C PHE A 80 -0.53 -13.96 -9.00
N GLY A 81 -0.69 -14.10 -7.68
CA GLY A 81 0.43 -14.36 -6.77
C GLY A 81 1.29 -13.12 -6.54
N PRO A 82 2.64 -13.22 -6.51
CA PRO A 82 3.55 -12.14 -6.11
C PRO A 82 3.31 -10.80 -6.82
N VAL A 83 3.02 -10.84 -8.12
CA VAL A 83 2.87 -9.65 -8.97
C VAL A 83 1.62 -8.82 -8.63
N ALA A 84 0.67 -9.38 -7.89
CA ALA A 84 -0.58 -8.71 -7.51
C ALA A 84 -0.45 -7.79 -6.29
N ALA A 85 0.63 -7.90 -5.50
CA ALA A 85 0.74 -7.21 -4.21
C ALA A 85 0.70 -5.67 -4.34
N LEU A 86 1.58 -5.09 -5.18
CA LEU A 86 1.62 -3.64 -5.41
C LEU A 86 0.33 -3.11 -6.08
N PRO A 87 -0.23 -3.77 -7.12
CA PRO A 87 -1.52 -3.37 -7.66
C PRO A 87 -2.65 -3.35 -6.62
N LEU A 88 -2.74 -4.35 -5.74
CA LEU A 88 -3.73 -4.36 -4.64
C LEU A 88 -3.51 -3.22 -3.65
N ILE A 89 -2.26 -2.92 -3.28
CA ILE A 89 -1.92 -1.73 -2.46
C ILE A 89 -2.38 -0.45 -3.18
N LYS A 90 -2.21 -0.35 -4.50
CA LYS A 90 -2.67 0.81 -5.26
C LYS A 90 -4.20 0.93 -5.28
N VAL A 91 -4.91 -0.18 -5.30
CA VAL A 91 -6.38 -0.20 -5.17
C VAL A 91 -6.80 0.30 -3.78
N ILE A 92 -6.13 -0.13 -2.71
CA ILE A 92 -6.36 0.40 -1.35
C ILE A 92 -6.15 1.93 -1.32
N ASP A 93 -5.14 2.42 -2.02
CA ASP A 93 -4.82 3.85 -2.11
C ASP A 93 -5.81 4.67 -2.92
N THR A 94 -6.39 4.11 -3.97
CA THR A 94 -7.18 4.90 -4.92
C THR A 94 -8.62 5.06 -4.47
N HIS A 95 -9.18 4.10 -3.72
CA HIS A 95 -10.60 4.09 -3.39
C HIS A 95 -10.93 4.85 -2.11
N SER A 96 -11.83 5.83 -2.21
CA SER A 96 -12.44 6.50 -1.05
C SER A 96 -13.50 5.62 -0.36
N ASP A 97 -14.09 4.65 -1.07
CA ASP A 97 -15.04 3.68 -0.52
C ASP A 97 -14.33 2.68 0.43
N TYR A 98 -14.75 2.69 1.70
CA TYR A 98 -14.23 1.81 2.74
C TYR A 98 -14.41 0.32 2.44
N LYS A 99 -15.57 -0.08 1.89
CA LYS A 99 -15.83 -1.50 1.58
C LYS A 99 -14.89 -2.01 0.49
N LYS A 100 -14.70 -1.22 -0.57
CA LYS A 100 -13.77 -1.55 -1.66
C LYS A 100 -12.32 -1.64 -1.17
N ARG A 101 -11.89 -0.74 -0.28
CA ARG A 101 -10.55 -0.84 0.33
C ARG A 101 -10.37 -2.12 1.15
N ASN A 102 -11.36 -2.48 1.97
CA ASN A 102 -11.26 -3.69 2.80
C ASN A 102 -11.17 -4.94 1.93
N VAL A 103 -11.99 -5.04 0.88
CA VAL A 103 -11.91 -6.14 -0.09
C VAL A 103 -10.51 -6.23 -0.72
N ALA A 104 -9.91 -5.10 -1.11
CA ALA A 104 -8.55 -5.09 -1.65
C ALA A 104 -7.49 -5.52 -0.61
N ARG A 105 -7.69 -5.18 0.66
CA ARG A 105 -6.84 -5.66 1.78
C ARG A 105 -6.99 -7.16 1.98
N ASP A 106 -8.22 -7.68 1.97
CA ASP A 106 -8.49 -9.11 2.16
C ASP A 106 -7.94 -9.92 0.98
N ALA A 107 -8.03 -9.39 -0.23
CA ALA A 107 -7.37 -9.95 -1.41
C ALA A 107 -5.84 -9.97 -1.26
N LEU A 108 -5.23 -8.93 -0.67
CA LEU A 108 -3.79 -8.90 -0.41
C LEU A 108 -3.38 -9.92 0.68
N LEU A 109 -4.20 -10.10 1.72
CA LEU A 109 -4.00 -11.17 2.71
C LEU A 109 -4.13 -12.56 2.10
N LEU A 110 -5.12 -12.76 1.23
CA LEU A 110 -5.27 -14.02 0.49
C LEU A 110 -4.04 -14.27 -0.39
N GLN A 111 -3.59 -13.27 -1.13
CA GLN A 111 -2.39 -13.37 -1.95
C GLN A 111 -1.17 -13.80 -1.12
N ALA A 112 -1.01 -13.23 0.08
CA ALA A 112 0.05 -13.57 1.01
C ALA A 112 -0.09 -15.00 1.57
N SER A 113 -1.31 -15.45 1.88
CA SER A 113 -1.58 -16.78 2.43
C SER A 113 -1.35 -17.91 1.42
N LEU A 114 -1.38 -17.61 0.12
CA LEU A 114 -0.99 -18.51 -0.97
C LEU A 114 0.53 -18.72 -1.11
N GLY A 115 1.29 -18.55 -0.02
CA GLY A 115 2.75 -18.77 0.02
C GLY A 115 3.60 -17.56 -0.39
N ASN A 116 2.99 -16.39 -0.60
CA ASN A 116 3.67 -15.18 -1.08
C ASN A 116 3.89 -14.12 0.00
N SER A 117 3.85 -14.51 1.28
CA SER A 117 3.95 -13.60 2.42
C SER A 117 5.19 -12.70 2.37
N LYS A 118 6.36 -13.23 1.96
CA LYS A 118 7.59 -12.44 1.84
C LYS A 118 7.45 -11.30 0.82
N THR A 119 6.83 -11.56 -0.33
CA THR A 119 6.61 -10.52 -1.36
C THR A 119 5.57 -9.51 -0.90
N ALA A 120 4.48 -9.97 -0.27
CA ALA A 120 3.48 -9.09 0.30
C ALA A 120 4.10 -8.17 1.36
N CYS A 121 4.91 -8.72 2.28
CA CYS A 121 5.66 -7.97 3.27
C CYS A 121 6.57 -6.91 2.63
N ALA A 122 7.39 -7.29 1.64
CA ALA A 122 8.25 -6.32 0.95
C ALA A 122 7.45 -5.19 0.28
N ALA A 123 6.33 -5.50 -0.36
CA ALA A 123 5.46 -4.50 -0.97
C ALA A 123 4.83 -3.55 0.05
N LEU A 124 4.41 -4.08 1.21
CA LEU A 124 3.86 -3.30 2.32
C LEU A 124 4.93 -2.41 2.97
N THR A 125 6.14 -2.92 3.15
CA THR A 125 7.29 -2.14 3.64
C THR A 125 7.58 -0.96 2.71
N ILE A 126 7.60 -1.18 1.39
CA ILE A 126 7.75 -0.11 0.39
C ILE A 126 6.63 0.93 0.51
N ALA A 127 5.40 0.49 0.78
CA ALA A 127 4.27 1.40 0.96
C ALA A 127 4.43 2.31 2.18
N ILE A 128 5.10 1.85 3.24
CA ILE A 128 5.39 2.65 4.44
C ILE A 128 6.62 3.54 4.27
N GLY A 129 7.74 2.99 3.80
CA GLY A 129 9.03 3.68 3.71
C GLY A 129 9.09 4.85 2.70
N LYS A 130 8.07 5.01 1.84
CA LYS A 130 7.92 6.20 0.99
C LYS A 130 7.09 7.25 1.71
N HIS A 131 7.62 7.76 2.82
CA HIS A 131 6.99 8.75 3.70
C HIS A 131 6.33 9.87 2.87
N SER A 132 4.99 9.86 2.91
CA SER A 132 4.05 10.94 2.59
C SER A 132 3.87 11.46 1.15
N LYS A 133 4.49 10.89 0.10
CA LYS A 133 4.30 11.43 -1.27
C LYS A 133 3.59 10.51 -2.27
N VAL A 134 3.60 9.21 -2.06
CA VAL A 134 3.08 8.25 -3.05
C VAL A 134 1.73 7.70 -2.66
N PHE A 135 1.53 7.45 -1.36
CA PHE A 135 0.34 6.83 -0.82
C PHE A 135 -0.30 7.73 0.22
N ASN A 136 -1.62 7.65 0.32
CA ASN A 136 -2.37 8.37 1.33
C ASN A 136 -2.27 7.70 2.71
N TRP A 137 -2.69 8.42 3.76
CA TRP A 137 -2.58 7.92 5.15
C TRP A 137 -3.39 6.64 5.40
N LYS A 138 -4.55 6.43 4.74
CA LYS A 138 -5.37 5.21 4.89
C LYS A 138 -4.63 4.00 4.32
N THR A 139 -3.87 4.20 3.24
CA THR A 139 -2.98 3.18 2.68
C THR A 139 -1.88 2.82 3.66
N HIS A 140 -1.23 3.82 4.26
CA HIS A 140 -0.22 3.59 5.30
C HIS A 140 -0.78 2.84 6.51
N GLN A 141 -1.94 3.26 7.03
CA GLN A 141 -2.63 2.55 8.12
C GLN A 141 -2.92 1.10 7.74
N SER A 142 -3.50 0.87 6.56
CA SER A 142 -3.79 -0.48 6.08
C SER A 142 -2.51 -1.30 5.94
N ALA A 143 -1.42 -0.69 5.49
CA ALA A 143 -0.14 -1.37 5.32
C ALA A 143 0.46 -1.80 6.66
N ILE A 144 0.43 -0.93 7.67
CA ILE A 144 0.85 -1.23 9.05
C ILE A 144 0.04 -2.39 9.63
N GLU A 145 -1.30 -2.32 9.53
CA GLU A 145 -2.19 -3.37 10.05
C GLU A 145 -1.91 -4.72 9.38
N LEU A 146 -1.65 -4.71 8.06
CA LEU A 146 -1.31 -5.91 7.30
C LEU A 146 0.08 -6.45 7.65
N ILE A 147 1.08 -5.59 7.85
CA ILE A 147 2.42 -5.99 8.32
C ILE A 147 2.34 -6.69 9.68
N GLY A 148 1.55 -6.16 10.62
CA GLY A 148 1.30 -6.81 11.90
C GLY A 148 0.63 -8.17 11.75
N SER A 149 -0.39 -8.25 10.89
CA SER A 149 -1.16 -9.48 10.63
C SER A 149 -0.32 -10.57 9.98
N LEU A 150 0.56 -10.18 9.04
CA LEU A 150 1.46 -11.07 8.31
C LEU A 150 2.78 -11.35 9.04
N LYS A 151 3.01 -10.68 10.18
CA LYS A 151 4.25 -10.76 10.98
C LYS A 151 5.50 -10.48 10.14
N CYS A 152 5.49 -9.37 9.40
CA CYS A 152 6.62 -8.99 8.56
C CYS A 152 7.79 -8.49 9.42
N GLU A 153 8.71 -9.38 9.79
CA GLU A 153 9.86 -9.07 10.67
C GLU A 153 10.78 -8.00 10.09
N GLY A 154 11.00 -8.02 8.78
CA GLY A 154 11.84 -7.03 8.07
C GLY A 154 11.15 -5.71 7.76
N ALA A 155 10.04 -5.39 8.43
CA ALA A 155 9.34 -4.11 8.29
C ALA A 155 9.44 -3.24 9.54
N VAL A 156 10.12 -3.72 10.59
CA VAL A 156 10.18 -3.02 11.88
C VAL A 156 10.94 -1.72 11.75
N GLU A 157 12.11 -1.73 11.10
CA GLU A 157 12.94 -0.54 10.88
C GLU A 157 12.15 0.55 10.15
N GLU A 158 11.42 0.21 9.07
CA GLU A 158 10.62 1.18 8.34
C GLU A 158 9.40 1.69 9.13
N ILE A 159 8.82 0.87 10.01
CA ILE A 159 7.76 1.32 10.92
C ILE A 159 8.31 2.28 11.96
N GLU A 160 9.50 2.02 12.49
CA GLU A 160 10.18 2.90 13.46
C GLU A 160 10.55 4.24 12.83
N ASP A 161 11.12 4.23 11.64
CA ASP A 161 11.39 5.44 10.86
C ASP A 161 10.09 6.22 10.59
N TYR A 162 9.00 5.51 10.32
CA TYR A 162 7.69 6.12 10.08
C TYR A 162 7.15 6.80 11.34
N LEU A 163 7.27 6.17 12.50
CA LEU A 163 6.90 6.76 13.79
C LEU A 163 7.74 7.97 14.13
N ASP A 164 9.06 7.88 13.95
CA ASP A 164 9.98 8.96 14.26
C ASP A 164 9.72 10.20 13.40
N PHE A 165 9.29 9.99 12.15
CA PHE A 165 8.77 11.07 11.31
C PHE A 165 7.57 11.79 11.96
N PHE A 166 6.57 11.06 12.48
CA PHE A 166 5.43 11.67 13.18
C PHE A 166 5.81 12.31 14.52
N LYS A 167 6.69 11.70 15.30
CA LYS A 167 7.18 12.28 16.55
C LYS A 167 7.90 13.61 16.30
N LYS A 168 8.73 13.70 15.26
CA LYS A 168 9.38 14.95 14.86
C LYS A 168 8.38 16.03 14.46
N ILE A 169 7.28 15.62 13.83
CA ILE A 169 6.15 16.50 13.49
C ILE A 169 5.43 16.99 14.76
N GLU A 170 5.28 16.15 15.77
CA GLU A 170 4.56 16.44 17.02
C GLU A 170 5.38 17.26 18.02
N LEU A 171 6.68 16.97 18.17
CA LEU A 171 7.59 17.60 19.15
C LEU A 171 8.10 18.98 18.73
N ALA A 172 7.75 19.46 17.53
CA ALA A 172 8.12 20.79 17.08
C ALA A 172 7.43 21.87 17.94
N PRO A 173 8.17 22.68 18.75
CA PRO A 173 7.60 23.51 19.82
C PRO A 173 6.82 24.75 19.37
N SER A 174 6.50 24.89 18.08
CA SER A 174 5.74 26.03 17.58
C SER A 174 4.30 25.60 17.29
N GLY A 175 3.33 26.34 17.84
CA GLY A 175 1.93 26.22 17.44
C GLY A 175 1.72 26.40 15.93
N ASP A 176 2.69 27.01 15.24
CA ASP A 176 2.75 27.09 13.78
C ASP A 176 3.09 25.77 13.12
N LEU A 177 3.97 24.92 13.67
CA LEU A 177 4.24 23.61 13.09
C LEU A 177 3.07 22.67 13.27
N LYS A 178 2.44 22.53 14.44
CA LYS A 178 1.22 21.69 14.57
C LYS A 178 0.13 22.13 13.59
N LYS A 179 -0.02 23.45 13.37
CA LYS A 179 -0.90 24.02 12.34
C LYS A 179 -0.41 23.74 10.92
N HIS A 180 0.90 23.73 10.68
CA HIS A 180 1.52 23.42 9.38
C HIS A 180 1.52 21.91 9.08
N SER A 181 1.68 21.03 10.05
CA SER A 181 1.53 19.58 9.96
C SER A 181 0.08 19.22 9.75
N LEU A 182 -0.83 19.89 10.47
CA LEU A 182 -2.26 19.75 10.26
C LEU A 182 -2.64 20.35 8.90
N GLU A 183 -2.05 21.45 8.43
CA GLU A 183 -2.27 21.98 7.08
C GLU A 183 -1.62 21.10 6.01
N VAL A 184 -0.46 20.50 6.23
CA VAL A 184 0.21 19.55 5.33
C VAL A 184 -0.58 18.27 5.27
N MET A 185 -1.02 17.73 6.41
CA MET A 185 -1.97 16.62 6.48
C MET A 185 -3.26 17.01 5.78
N LYS A 186 -3.85 18.18 6.04
CA LYS A 186 -5.04 18.71 5.35
C LYS A 186 -4.79 18.97 3.86
N THR A 187 -3.59 19.28 3.42
CA THR A 187 -3.24 19.53 2.01
C THR A 187 -3.09 18.19 1.28
N ILE A 188 -2.36 17.25 1.87
CA ILE A 188 -2.30 15.84 1.44
C ILE A 188 -3.72 15.23 1.41
N THR A 189 -4.58 15.64 2.34
CA THR A 189 -5.98 15.19 2.48
C THR A 189 -6.91 15.95 1.49
N ARG A 190 -6.71 17.25 1.22
CA ARG A 190 -7.47 18.06 0.24
C ARG A 190 -7.16 17.66 -1.20
N GLU A 191 -5.91 17.33 -1.52
CA GLU A 191 -5.52 16.86 -2.86
C GLU A 191 -6.11 15.49 -3.22
N HIS A 192 -6.68 14.77 -2.24
CA HIS A 192 -7.13 13.40 -2.38
C HIS A 192 -8.62 13.13 -2.02
N GLU A 193 -9.52 14.14 -2.09
CA GLU A 193 -10.97 13.98 -1.80
C GLU A 193 -11.24 13.25 -0.48
N PHE A 194 -10.70 13.78 0.62
CA PHE A 194 -11.04 13.29 1.95
C PHE A 194 -12.15 14.16 2.58
N GLU A 195 -13.17 13.50 3.14
CA GLU A 195 -13.89 14.03 4.30
C GLU A 195 -12.87 14.27 5.42
N GLU A 196 -12.96 15.42 6.10
CA GLU A 196 -12.01 15.83 7.14
C GLU A 196 -11.79 14.70 8.16
N LEU A 197 -10.54 14.22 8.23
CA LEU A 197 -10.07 13.38 9.32
C LEU A 197 -10.35 14.11 10.65
N ASN A 198 -11.23 13.57 11.47
CA ASN A 198 -11.44 14.10 12.82
C ASN A 198 -10.32 13.63 13.76
N GLN A 199 -10.12 14.34 14.88
CA GLN A 199 -9.07 14.01 15.86
C GLN A 199 -9.18 12.56 16.36
N GLU A 200 -10.41 12.07 16.53
CA GLU A 200 -10.71 10.68 16.94
C GLU A 200 -10.13 9.64 15.97
N GLN A 201 -10.22 9.86 14.66
CA GLN A 201 -9.66 8.96 13.65
C GLN A 201 -8.12 8.94 13.69
N ILE A 202 -7.50 10.08 13.97
CA ILE A 202 -6.05 10.19 14.14
C ILE A 202 -5.62 9.40 15.38
N ASP A 203 -6.27 9.63 16.51
CA ASP A 203 -5.95 8.99 17.79
C ASP A 203 -6.12 7.45 17.70
N LYS A 204 -7.19 6.99 17.04
CA LYS A 204 -7.43 5.55 16.80
C LYS A 204 -6.36 4.93 15.89
N GLY A 205 -5.88 5.68 14.89
CA GLY A 205 -4.77 5.25 14.04
C GLY A 205 -3.47 5.07 14.81
N ILE A 206 -3.14 6.04 15.68
CA ILE A 206 -1.97 5.98 16.57
C ILE A 206 -2.08 4.79 17.53
N LEU A 207 -3.25 4.56 18.13
CA LEU A 207 -3.47 3.44 19.05
C LEU A 207 -3.30 2.08 18.36
N ASN A 208 -3.85 1.90 17.14
CA ASN A 208 -3.67 0.68 16.35
C ASN A 208 -2.20 0.43 16.00
N LEU A 209 -1.47 1.50 15.66
CA LEU A 209 -0.04 1.43 15.37
C LEU A 209 0.76 1.01 16.61
N CYS A 210 0.51 1.63 17.77
CA CYS A 210 1.10 1.24 19.05
C CYS A 210 0.83 -0.23 19.41
N ASN A 211 -0.40 -0.72 19.20
CA ASN A 211 -0.75 -2.12 19.44
C ASN A 211 -0.02 -3.08 18.48
N THR A 212 0.14 -2.67 17.23
CA THR A 212 0.89 -3.43 16.22
C THR A 212 2.36 -3.56 16.63
N ILE A 213 2.99 -2.46 17.04
CA ILE A 213 4.37 -2.45 17.53
C ILE A 213 4.52 -3.34 18.78
N LYS A 214 3.62 -3.24 19.76
CA LYS A 214 3.65 -4.11 20.95
C LYS A 214 3.55 -5.60 20.58
N ASN A 215 2.78 -5.94 19.55
CA ASN A 215 2.69 -7.31 19.06
C ASN A 215 3.96 -7.75 18.31
N LEU A 216 4.60 -6.85 17.57
CA LEU A 216 5.89 -7.09 16.92
C LEU A 216 7.05 -7.20 17.95
N ASP A 217 7.08 -6.36 18.98
CA ASP A 217 8.07 -6.42 20.08
C ASP A 217 8.01 -7.78 20.82
N ARG A 218 6.81 -8.35 21.00
CA ARG A 218 6.68 -9.71 21.55
C ARG A 218 7.33 -10.78 20.67
N LEU A 219 7.39 -10.56 19.35
CA LEU A 219 8.09 -11.44 18.41
C LEU A 219 9.60 -11.18 18.44
N GLN A 220 9.99 -9.90 18.53
CA GLN A 220 11.38 -9.48 18.62
C GLN A 220 12.04 -9.72 19.96
N LYS A 221 11.30 -9.95 21.06
CA LYS A 221 11.83 -10.24 22.41
C LYS A 221 12.69 -11.52 22.53
N ARG A 222 12.96 -12.22 21.42
CA ARG A 222 14.07 -13.19 21.30
C ARG A 222 15.43 -12.55 20.98
N THR A 223 15.45 -11.27 20.67
CA THR A 223 16.62 -10.42 20.39
C THR A 223 16.53 -9.20 21.32
N ARG A 224 17.65 -8.88 21.98
CA ARG A 224 17.72 -8.10 23.22
C ARG A 224 17.41 -6.60 23.06
N GLU A 225 16.88 -6.05 24.15
CA GLU A 225 16.96 -4.65 24.60
C GLU A 225 16.27 -3.56 23.77
N GLU A 226 14.95 -3.47 23.88
CA GLU A 226 14.21 -2.22 23.62
C GLU A 226 12.93 -2.17 24.46
N LYS A 227 12.84 -1.23 25.42
CA LYS A 227 11.76 -1.25 26.42
C LYS A 227 10.89 0.00 26.54
N ASP A 228 11.20 1.13 25.91
CA ASP A 228 10.54 2.41 26.25
C ASP A 228 10.08 3.27 25.05
N ARG A 229 9.45 2.70 24.00
CA ARG A 229 9.12 3.46 22.76
C ARG A 229 7.66 3.91 22.56
N CYS A 230 6.72 3.53 23.43
CA CYS A 230 5.33 4.02 23.36
C CYS A 230 5.05 5.03 24.48
N PRO A 231 4.50 6.22 24.18
CA PRO A 231 4.04 7.17 25.20
C PRO A 231 2.96 6.53 26.10
N ALA A 232 3.08 6.69 27.41
CA ALA A 232 2.16 6.09 28.39
C ALA A 232 0.78 6.77 28.41
N ASP A 233 0.65 7.95 27.84
CA ASP A 233 -0.52 8.83 27.86
C ASP A 233 -1.57 8.51 26.79
N VAL A 234 -1.25 7.71 25.77
CA VAL A 234 -2.19 7.34 24.68
C VAL A 234 -3.04 6.10 25.01
N ALA A 235 -2.87 5.51 26.20
CA ALA A 235 -3.57 4.30 26.62
C ALA A 235 -4.72 4.53 27.63
N SER A 236 -5.17 5.77 27.80
CA SER A 236 -6.25 6.14 28.73
C SER A 236 -7.61 6.21 28.04
#